data_AF-A0A0F6Q405-F1
#
_entry.id   AF-A0A0F6Q405-F1
#
_cell.length_a   1.000
_cell.length_b   1.000
_cell.length_c   1.000
_cell.angle_alpha   90.00
_cell.angle_beta   90.00
_cell.angle_gamma   90.00
#
_symmetry.space_group_name_H-M   'P 1'
#
loop_
_entity.id
_entity.type
_entity.pdbx_description
1 polymer ?
#
loop_
_entity_poly.entity_id
_entity_poly.type
_entity_poly.pdbx_seq_one_letter_code
_entity_poly.pdbx_strand_id
1 'polypeptide(L)'
;KTWAEAKAWIAERATTEQKVEHTVGVLRQFLVEPFVPHPQDTEYYININSVRDGDWILFTHEGGVDVGDVDAKAEKLLIPVDLAEYPSNEEIAATLLKKVPEGVHNVLVDFITRLYAVYVDCQFTYLEINPLV
;
A
#
# COMPACT_ATOMS: atom_id res chain seq x y z
N LYS A 1 -4.53 -21.62 4.99
CA LYS A 1 -4.31 -22.43 6.21
C LYS A 1 -5.54 -22.30 7.10
N THR A 2 -5.95 -23.37 7.78
CA THR A 2 -6.95 -23.28 8.84
C THR A 2 -6.34 -22.61 10.08
N TRP A 3 -7.17 -22.18 11.03
CA TRP A 3 -6.69 -21.60 12.29
C TRP A 3 -5.76 -22.55 13.06
N ALA A 4 -6.08 -23.85 13.12
CA ALA A 4 -5.24 -24.83 13.81
C ALA A 4 -3.85 -24.94 13.18
N GLU A 5 -3.77 -24.92 11.85
CA GLU A 5 -2.51 -24.91 11.11
C GLU A 5 -1.72 -23.61 11.32
N ALA A 6 -2.39 -22.46 11.33
CA ALA A 6 -1.75 -21.17 11.59
C ALA A 6 -1.18 -21.11 13.02
N LYS A 7 -1.94 -21.59 14.01
CA LYS A 7 -1.50 -21.66 15.41
C LYS A 7 -0.27 -22.54 15.59
N ALA A 8 -0.24 -23.72 14.95
CA ALA A 8 0.92 -24.59 14.96
C ALA A 8 2.14 -23.91 14.31
N TRP A 9 1.95 -23.27 13.14
CA TRP A 9 2.99 -22.54 12.44
C TRP A 9 3.59 -21.40 13.28
N ILE A 10 2.75 -20.68 14.03
CA ILE A 10 3.17 -19.64 14.98
C ILE A 10 3.96 -20.27 16.14
N ALA A 11 3.46 -21.35 16.75
CA ALA A 11 4.10 -21.97 17.91
C ALA A 11 5.54 -22.45 17.62
N GLU A 12 5.80 -22.93 16.40
CA GLU A 12 7.14 -23.32 15.94
C GLU A 12 8.13 -22.14 15.85
N ARG A 13 7.62 -20.91 15.67
CA ARG A 13 8.42 -19.70 15.37
C ARG A 13 8.41 -18.68 16.49
N ALA A 14 7.40 -18.70 17.34
CA ALA A 14 7.29 -17.78 18.46
C ALA A 14 8.48 -17.98 19.40
N THR A 15 9.06 -16.87 19.87
CA THR A 15 10.21 -16.83 20.78
C THR A 15 11.51 -17.43 20.25
N THR A 16 11.55 -17.86 18.98
CA THR A 16 12.80 -18.28 18.33
C THR A 16 13.56 -17.06 17.84
N GLU A 17 14.89 -17.15 17.87
CA GLU A 17 15.76 -16.09 17.38
C GLU A 17 15.71 -16.00 15.85
N GLN A 18 15.57 -14.78 15.34
CA GLN A 18 15.57 -14.44 13.93
C GLN A 18 16.57 -13.33 13.69
N LYS A 19 17.29 -13.43 12.58
CA LYS A 19 18.20 -12.39 12.09
C LYS A 19 17.59 -11.73 10.87
N VAL A 20 17.25 -10.45 10.99
CA VAL A 20 16.80 -9.60 9.88
C VAL A 20 17.91 -8.61 9.60
N GLU A 21 18.56 -8.78 8.45
CA GLU A 21 19.78 -8.06 8.07
C GLU A 21 20.87 -8.10 9.16
N HIS A 22 21.07 -6.98 9.86
CA HIS A 22 22.06 -6.80 10.91
C HIS A 22 21.47 -6.91 12.33
N THR A 23 20.15 -6.99 12.46
CA THR A 23 19.43 -7.02 13.74
C THR A 23 19.02 -8.45 14.09
N VAL A 24 19.24 -8.82 15.35
CA VAL A 24 18.85 -10.12 15.91
C VAL A 24 17.83 -9.91 17.01
N GLY A 25 16.73 -10.67 16.96
CA GLY A 25 15.65 -10.57 17.94
C GLY A 25 14.78 -11.81 17.94
N VAL A 26 13.71 -11.80 18.74
CA VAL A 26 12.75 -12.91 18.82
C VAL A 26 11.36 -12.48 18.38
N LEU A 27 10.65 -13.35 17.68
CA LEU A 27 9.28 -13.08 17.24
C LEU A 27 8.29 -13.27 18.41
N ARG A 28 7.63 -12.18 18.85
CA ARG A 28 6.67 -12.20 19.97
C ARG A 28 5.25 -11.82 19.59
N GLN A 29 5.08 -11.17 18.44
CA GLN A 29 3.81 -10.66 17.96
C GLN A 29 3.58 -11.20 16.56
N PHE A 30 2.37 -11.71 16.33
CA PHE A 30 1.93 -12.25 15.05
C PHE A 30 0.55 -11.69 14.75
N LEU A 31 0.32 -11.35 13.50
CA LEU A 31 -0.99 -10.95 12.98
C LEU A 31 -1.53 -12.11 12.13
N VAL A 32 -2.81 -12.45 12.31
CA VAL A 32 -3.49 -13.50 11.52
C VAL A 32 -4.72 -12.90 10.89
N GLU A 33 -4.77 -12.96 9.57
CA GLU A 33 -5.84 -12.39 8.76
C GLU A 33 -6.47 -13.48 7.87
N PRO A 34 -7.72 -13.29 7.42
CA PRO A 34 -8.32 -14.15 6.41
C PRO A 34 -7.47 -14.20 5.14
N PHE A 35 -7.34 -15.39 4.56
CA PHE A 35 -6.72 -15.50 3.24
C PHE A 35 -7.66 -14.93 2.18
N VAL A 36 -7.18 -13.99 1.39
CA VAL A 36 -7.90 -13.39 0.26
C VAL A 36 -7.35 -14.02 -1.02
N PRO A 37 -8.06 -14.96 -1.68
CA PRO A 37 -7.60 -15.54 -2.93
C PRO A 37 -7.76 -14.53 -4.06
N HIS A 38 -6.67 -14.21 -4.74
CA HIS A 38 -6.65 -13.28 -5.86
C HIS A 38 -5.50 -13.65 -6.82
N PRO A 39 -5.62 -13.31 -8.11
CA PRO A 39 -4.52 -13.47 -9.06
C PRO A 39 -3.48 -12.34 -8.92
N GLN A 40 -2.26 -12.56 -9.42
CA GLN A 40 -1.16 -11.59 -9.28
C GLN A 40 -1.45 -10.24 -9.96
N ASP A 41 -2.21 -10.25 -11.05
CA ASP A 41 -2.57 -9.07 -11.84
C ASP A 41 -3.63 -8.17 -11.17
N THR A 42 -4.12 -8.55 -9.99
CA THR A 42 -4.97 -7.71 -9.14
C THR A 42 -4.22 -7.17 -7.91
N GLU A 43 -2.90 -7.34 -7.83
CA GLU A 43 -2.09 -6.69 -6.79
C GLU A 43 -1.61 -5.31 -7.27
N TYR A 44 -1.98 -4.27 -6.54
CA TYR A 44 -1.55 -2.89 -6.74
C TYR A 44 -0.60 -2.45 -5.62
N TYR A 45 0.11 -1.36 -5.86
CA TYR A 45 0.89 -0.66 -4.84
C TYR A 45 0.36 0.76 -4.70
N ILE A 46 0.25 1.22 -3.47
CA ILE A 46 0.02 2.63 -3.15
C ILE A 46 0.89 3.09 -1.99
N ASN A 47 1.47 4.27 -2.14
CA ASN A 47 2.14 4.97 -1.06
C ASN A 47 1.72 6.44 -1.04
N ILE A 48 1.59 6.97 0.17
CA ILE A 48 1.39 8.39 0.42
C ILE A 48 2.48 8.83 1.39
N ASN A 49 3.27 9.84 1.02
CA ASN A 49 4.31 10.37 1.89
C ASN A 49 4.39 11.89 1.81
N SER A 50 4.55 12.53 2.97
CA SER A 50 4.64 13.98 3.05
C SER A 50 6.02 14.48 2.64
N VAL A 51 6.02 15.60 1.93
CA VAL A 51 7.18 16.44 1.65
C VAL A 51 6.87 17.88 2.06
N ARG A 52 7.82 18.80 1.87
CA ARG A 52 7.61 20.20 2.25
C ARG A 52 6.46 20.86 1.48
N ASP A 53 6.34 20.54 0.20
CA ASP A 53 5.44 21.24 -0.73
C ASP A 53 4.06 20.56 -0.84
N GLY A 54 3.82 19.47 -0.09
CA GLY A 54 2.58 18.71 -0.13
C GLY A 54 2.79 17.23 0.17
N ASP A 55 1.91 16.38 -0.34
CA ASP A 55 1.97 14.93 -0.16
C ASP A 55 2.08 14.24 -1.53
N TRP A 56 3.07 13.37 -1.68
CA TRP A 56 3.16 12.52 -2.87
C TRP A 56 2.23 11.32 -2.72
N ILE A 57 1.46 11.04 -3.76
CA ILE A 57 0.79 9.76 -3.96
C ILE A 57 1.55 9.02 -5.06
N LEU A 58 2.06 7.84 -4.73
CA LEU A 58 2.72 6.91 -5.65
C LEU A 58 1.80 5.72 -5.90
N PHE A 59 1.62 5.35 -7.16
CA PHE A 59 0.78 4.22 -7.53
C PHE A 59 1.42 3.36 -8.63
N THR A 60 1.35 2.03 -8.50
CA THR A 60 1.65 1.12 -9.62
C THR A 60 0.70 -0.07 -9.67
N HIS A 61 0.39 -0.50 -10.90
CA HIS A 61 -0.32 -1.74 -11.24
C HIS A 61 0.48 -3.03 -11.03
N GLU A 62 1.76 -2.94 -10.67
CA GLU A 62 2.63 -4.08 -10.36
C GLU A 62 2.87 -4.15 -8.85
N GLY A 63 1.85 -4.46 -8.06
CA GLY A 63 1.99 -4.65 -6.61
C GLY A 63 2.67 -5.97 -6.23
N GLY A 64 2.74 -6.21 -4.92
CA GLY A 64 3.19 -7.47 -4.35
C GLY A 64 4.65 -7.50 -3.93
N VAL A 65 5.12 -8.70 -3.59
CA VAL A 65 6.50 -8.96 -3.11
C VAL A 65 7.56 -8.67 -4.17
N ASP A 66 7.21 -8.78 -5.46
CA ASP A 66 8.12 -8.65 -6.59
C ASP A 66 8.12 -7.23 -7.22
N VAL A 67 7.57 -6.22 -6.53
CA VAL A 67 7.43 -4.85 -7.06
C VAL A 67 8.78 -4.22 -7.48
N GLY A 68 9.86 -4.55 -6.76
CA GLY A 68 11.23 -4.07 -7.06
C GLY A 68 11.43 -2.59 -6.70
N ASP A 69 12.09 -1.83 -7.58
CA ASP A 69 12.30 -0.38 -7.41
C ASP A 69 11.00 0.38 -7.73
N VAL A 70 10.17 0.55 -6.71
CA VAL A 70 8.86 1.19 -6.83
C VAL A 70 8.99 2.65 -7.25
N ASP A 71 10.01 3.35 -6.75
CA ASP A 71 10.20 4.77 -6.99
C ASP A 71 10.44 5.11 -8.47
N ALA A 72 11.06 4.19 -9.20
CA ALA A 72 11.28 4.30 -10.64
C ALA A 72 10.04 3.89 -11.47
N LYS A 73 9.19 3.01 -10.94
CA LYS A 73 8.05 2.42 -11.67
C LYS A 73 6.73 3.12 -11.44
N ALA A 74 6.53 3.67 -10.25
CA ALA A 74 5.26 4.24 -9.83
C ALA A 74 4.96 5.56 -10.54
N GLU A 75 3.71 5.71 -10.96
CA GLU A 75 3.17 7.01 -11.33
C GLU A 75 3.06 7.85 -10.05
N LYS A 76 3.39 9.15 -10.14
CA LYS A 76 3.42 10.06 -8.99
C LYS A 76 2.50 11.25 -9.21
N LEU A 77 1.75 11.62 -8.17
CA LEU A 77 0.91 12.82 -8.13
C LEU A 77 1.18 13.56 -6.83
N LEU A 78 1.54 14.84 -6.91
CA LEU A 78 1.73 15.69 -5.73
C LEU A 78 0.39 16.35 -5.41
N ILE A 79 -0.13 16.10 -4.21
CA ILE A 79 -1.23 16.88 -3.65
C ILE A 79 -0.62 18.09 -2.95
N PRO A 80 -0.90 19.32 -3.39
CA PRO A 80 -0.31 20.52 -2.80
C PRO A 80 -0.85 20.77 -1.38
N VAL A 81 -0.10 21.52 -0.58
CA VAL A 81 -0.54 21.95 0.76
C VAL A 81 -1.85 22.74 0.70
N ASP A 82 -2.03 23.57 -0.34
CA ASP A 82 -3.29 24.28 -0.56
C ASP A 82 -4.31 23.35 -1.23
N LEU A 83 -5.23 22.82 -0.44
CA LEU A 83 -6.27 21.91 -0.91
C LEU A 83 -7.32 22.59 -1.82
N ALA A 84 -7.27 23.91 -2.00
CA ALA A 84 -8.02 24.56 -3.09
C ALA A 84 -7.53 24.11 -4.48
N GLU A 85 -6.30 23.62 -4.57
CA GLU A 85 -5.68 23.05 -5.76
C GLU A 85 -5.72 21.50 -5.77
N TYR A 86 -6.62 20.89 -4.98
CA TYR A 86 -6.78 19.43 -4.98
C TYR A 86 -7.22 18.93 -6.37
N PRO A 87 -6.55 17.91 -6.93
CA PRO A 87 -6.84 17.43 -8.27
C PRO A 87 -8.23 16.80 -8.38
N SER A 88 -8.85 16.96 -9.53
CA SER A 88 -10.10 16.27 -9.87
C SER A 88 -9.92 14.76 -9.97
N ASN A 89 -11.04 14.02 -9.88
CA ASN A 89 -11.03 12.57 -10.05
C ASN A 89 -10.48 12.15 -11.42
N GLU A 90 -10.77 12.93 -12.45
CA GLU A 90 -10.25 12.73 -13.81
C GLU A 90 -8.72 12.89 -13.86
N GLU A 91 -8.17 13.89 -13.17
CA GLU A 91 -6.71 14.12 -13.09
C GLU A 91 -6.01 13.01 -12.29
N ILE A 92 -6.61 12.54 -11.19
CA ILE A 92 -6.12 11.40 -10.42
C ILE A 92 -6.04 10.16 -11.30
N ALA A 93 -7.13 9.81 -12.00
CA ALA A 93 -7.17 8.65 -12.88
C ALA A 93 -6.17 8.78 -14.04
N ALA A 94 -6.15 9.92 -14.72
CA ALA A 94 -5.27 10.17 -15.85
C ALA A 94 -3.78 10.20 -15.46
N THR A 95 -3.46 10.51 -14.21
CA THR A 95 -2.07 10.54 -13.72
C THR A 95 -1.63 9.19 -13.18
N LEU A 96 -2.37 8.63 -12.22
CA LEU A 96 -1.96 7.46 -11.44
C LEU A 96 -2.35 6.13 -12.09
N LEU A 97 -3.44 6.09 -12.85
CA LEU A 97 -4.07 4.84 -13.30
C LEU A 97 -3.87 4.53 -14.79
N LYS A 98 -2.93 5.21 -15.47
CA LYS A 98 -2.66 5.08 -16.92
C LYS A 98 -2.44 3.64 -17.40
N LYS A 99 -1.85 2.81 -16.54
CA LYS A 99 -1.50 1.41 -16.84
C LYS A 99 -2.52 0.42 -16.27
N VAL A 100 -3.59 0.90 -15.65
CA VAL A 100 -4.67 0.10 -15.07
C VAL A 100 -5.83 0.03 -16.07
N PRO A 101 -6.51 -1.11 -16.21
CA PRO A 101 -7.73 -1.20 -17.03
C PRO A 101 -8.82 -0.22 -16.57
N GLU A 102 -9.44 0.50 -17.51
CA GLU A 102 -10.47 1.53 -17.22
C GLU A 102 -11.64 1.00 -16.38
N GLY A 103 -11.98 -0.28 -16.51
CA GLY A 103 -13.09 -0.91 -15.81
C GLY A 103 -13.00 -0.86 -14.27
N VAL A 104 -11.81 -0.62 -13.70
CA VAL A 104 -11.60 -0.51 -12.25
C VAL A 104 -11.21 0.90 -11.79
N HIS A 105 -11.14 1.88 -12.70
CA HIS A 105 -10.68 3.23 -12.33
C HIS A 105 -11.58 3.88 -11.28
N ASN A 106 -12.90 3.77 -11.42
CA ASN A 106 -13.85 4.40 -10.49
C ASN A 106 -13.65 3.95 -9.04
N VAL A 107 -13.43 2.64 -8.82
CA VAL A 107 -13.23 2.11 -7.46
C VAL A 107 -11.86 2.50 -6.91
N LEU A 108 -10.82 2.50 -7.74
CA LEU A 108 -9.48 2.90 -7.32
C LEU A 108 -9.41 4.40 -7.00
N VAL A 109 -10.06 5.26 -7.78
CA VAL A 109 -10.12 6.69 -7.49
C VAL A 109 -10.84 6.93 -6.16
N ASP A 110 -12.03 6.32 -5.95
CA ASP A 110 -12.75 6.46 -4.68
C ASP A 110 -11.91 5.96 -3.49
N PHE A 111 -11.18 4.85 -3.66
CA PHE A 111 -10.25 4.34 -2.64
C PHE A 111 -9.10 5.30 -2.36
N ILE A 112 -8.40 5.79 -3.39
CA ILE A 112 -7.26 6.71 -3.27
C ILE A 112 -7.68 8.00 -2.56
N THR A 113 -8.80 8.60 -2.98
CA THR A 113 -9.31 9.84 -2.38
C THR A 113 -9.69 9.65 -0.92
N ARG A 114 -10.35 8.54 -0.57
CA ARG A 114 -10.70 8.23 0.83
C ARG A 114 -9.47 7.88 1.67
N LEU A 115 -8.51 7.16 1.11
CA LEU A 115 -7.26 6.85 1.79
C LEU A 115 -6.47 8.13 2.09
N TYR A 116 -6.44 9.07 1.15
CA TYR A 116 -5.84 10.38 1.38
C TYR A 116 -6.56 11.18 2.46
N ALA A 117 -7.90 11.15 2.49
CA ALA A 117 -8.65 11.78 3.58
C ALA A 117 -8.27 11.19 4.96
N VAL A 118 -8.19 9.85 5.06
CA VAL A 118 -7.73 9.19 6.30
C VAL A 118 -6.29 9.55 6.65
N TYR A 119 -5.42 9.63 5.64
CA TYR A 119 -4.03 10.05 5.81
C TYR A 119 -3.93 11.43 6.47
N VAL A 120 -4.69 12.40 5.94
CA VAL A 120 -4.72 13.79 6.45
C VAL A 120 -5.40 13.86 7.82
N ASP A 121 -6.59 13.26 7.98
CA ASP A 121 -7.39 13.34 9.21
C ASP A 121 -6.66 12.73 10.41
N CYS A 122 -5.91 11.65 10.18
CA CYS A 122 -5.12 10.98 11.21
C CYS A 122 -3.67 11.50 11.30
N GLN A 123 -3.33 12.55 10.56
CA GLN A 123 -2.01 13.20 10.57
C GLN A 123 -0.83 12.23 10.30
N PHE A 124 -1.01 11.31 9.36
CA PHE A 124 0.07 10.47 8.88
C PHE A 124 1.12 11.30 8.13
N THR A 125 2.38 10.84 8.15
CA THR A 125 3.47 11.39 7.32
C THR A 125 4.00 10.38 6.30
N TYR A 126 3.60 9.13 6.45
CA TYR A 126 3.91 8.01 5.56
C TYR A 126 2.84 6.93 5.74
N LEU A 127 2.29 6.44 4.64
CA LEU A 127 1.35 5.32 4.59
C LEU A 127 1.61 4.53 3.32
N GLU A 128 1.82 3.22 3.46
CA GLU A 128 2.04 2.31 2.34
C GLU A 128 1.12 1.11 2.46
N ILE A 129 0.53 0.70 1.33
CA ILE A 129 -0.21 -0.56 1.21
C ILE A 129 0.39 -1.33 0.04
N ASN A 130 1.01 -2.48 0.36
CA ASN A 130 1.58 -3.38 -0.63
C ASN A 130 1.43 -4.86 -0.19
N PRO A 131 0.60 -5.68 -0.86
CA PRO A 131 -0.27 -5.32 -1.96
C PRO A 131 -1.59 -4.67 -1.50
N LEU A 132 -2.14 -3.80 -2.35
CA LEU A 132 -3.56 -3.44 -2.38
C LEU A 132 -4.26 -4.40 -3.36
N VAL A 133 -5.33 -5.07 -2.92
CA VAL A 133 -6.07 -6.10 -3.69
C VAL A 133 -7.53 -5.73 -3.84
#